data_AF-A0A2A9PCC7-F1
#
_entry.id   AF-A0A2A9PCC7-F1
#
_cell.length_a   1.000
_cell.length_b   1.000
_cell.length_c   1.000
_cell.angle_alpha   90.00
_cell.angle_beta   90.00
_cell.angle_gamma   90.00
#
_symmetry.space_group_name_H-M   'P 1'
#
loop_
_entity.id
_entity.type
_entity.pdbx_description
1 polymer ?
#
loop_
_entity_poly.entity_id
_entity_poly.type
_entity_poly.pdbx_seq_one_letter_code
_entity_poly.pdbx_strand_id
1 'polypeptide(L)'
;MHVEPKELIKSIAFELGKDEFGHLDYTLWWYARASCKGLEICWPVRPDFDFYDFTSPFGALSALLVRKDSIRDLVPKRFTDLPPGFLNKSRVHIINQLSFDFYKVQQLLSEFREVGFLRLQGPSYSTIEQSKKIFDSWAGRSGRALFAWMRNDWDCTYSGGCRNEPNSKLPNLPYKPEDHKRAIDEFIRLIGLSRPFAITFGNVTPAPNMMWIC
;
A
#
# COMPACT_ATOMS: atom_id res chain seq x y z
N MET A 1 -8.93 14.09 6.89
CA MET A 1 -8.24 14.65 5.71
C MET A 1 -8.49 16.15 5.70
N HIS A 2 -7.54 16.95 6.17
CA HIS A 2 -7.61 18.42 6.09
C HIS A 2 -6.76 18.86 4.90
N VAL A 3 -7.43 19.28 3.83
CA VAL A 3 -6.81 19.98 2.69
C VAL A 3 -7.64 21.23 2.48
N GLU A 4 -7.00 22.38 2.36
CA GLU A 4 -7.71 23.63 2.10
C GLU A 4 -8.38 23.55 0.71
N PRO A 5 -9.67 23.91 0.57
CA PRO A 5 -10.37 23.78 -0.72
C PRO A 5 -9.64 24.47 -1.89
N LYS A 6 -8.98 25.60 -1.61
CA LYS A 6 -8.19 26.34 -2.62
C LYS A 6 -6.96 25.57 -3.08
N GLU A 7 -6.31 24.82 -2.20
CA GLU A 7 -5.16 23.99 -2.54
C GLU A 7 -5.58 22.79 -3.38
N LEU A 8 -6.70 22.16 -3.02
CA LEU A 8 -7.27 21.06 -3.79
C LEU A 8 -7.63 21.49 -5.22
N ILE A 9 -8.31 22.62 -5.38
CA ILE A 9 -8.69 23.15 -6.70
C ILE A 9 -7.44 23.44 -7.54
N LYS A 10 -6.42 24.08 -6.97
CA LYS A 10 -5.16 24.35 -7.66
C LYS A 10 -4.46 23.05 -8.08
N SER A 11 -4.43 22.05 -7.21
CA SER A 11 -3.81 20.76 -7.52
C SER A 11 -4.57 20.02 -8.62
N ILE A 12 -5.90 20.01 -8.60
CA ILE A 12 -6.72 19.42 -9.68
C ILE A 12 -6.47 20.15 -11.01
N ALA A 13 -6.47 21.48 -11.01
CA ALA A 13 -6.23 22.27 -12.22
C ALA A 13 -4.83 22.04 -12.80
N PHE A 14 -3.82 21.89 -11.93
CA PHE A 14 -2.46 21.57 -12.32
C PHE A 14 -2.35 20.18 -12.96
N GLU A 15 -2.96 19.16 -12.35
CA GLU A 15 -2.96 17.80 -12.90
C GLU A 15 -3.69 17.73 -14.25
N LEU A 16 -4.81 18.44 -14.39
CA LEU A 16 -5.53 18.56 -15.67
C LEU A 16 -4.67 19.21 -16.77
N GLY A 17 -3.77 20.12 -16.41
CA GLY A 17 -2.86 20.75 -17.36
C GLY A 17 -1.61 19.93 -17.70
N LYS A 18 -1.36 18.82 -17.00
CA LYS A 18 -0.10 18.05 -17.04
C LYS A 18 -0.26 16.60 -17.51
N ASP A 19 -1.41 16.19 -18.05
CA ASP A 19 -1.65 14.78 -18.42
C ASP A 19 -0.75 14.33 -19.60
N GLU A 20 0.52 14.02 -19.31
CA GLU A 20 1.50 13.50 -20.26
C GLU A 20 1.26 12.02 -20.60
N PHE A 21 0.42 11.30 -19.84
CA PHE A 21 0.31 9.84 -19.92
C PHE A 21 -1.10 9.28 -20.15
N GLY A 22 -2.15 10.12 -20.25
CA GLY A 22 -3.54 9.68 -20.48
C GLY A 22 -4.19 8.95 -19.30
N HIS A 23 -3.51 8.91 -18.14
CA HIS A 23 -4.03 8.27 -16.93
C HIS A 23 -5.18 9.09 -16.32
N LEU A 24 -5.17 10.41 -16.51
CA LEU A 24 -6.21 11.27 -16.01
C LEU A 24 -7.49 11.12 -16.84
N ASP A 25 -7.38 11.11 -18.17
CA ASP A 25 -8.51 10.87 -19.07
C ASP A 25 -9.24 9.55 -18.75
N TYR A 26 -8.48 8.46 -18.56
CA TYR A 26 -9.09 7.19 -18.20
C TYR A 26 -9.76 7.22 -16.82
N THR A 27 -9.15 7.90 -15.85
CA THR A 27 -9.72 8.05 -14.50
C THR A 27 -11.02 8.86 -14.53
N LEU A 28 -11.07 9.96 -15.28
CA LEU A 28 -12.27 10.77 -15.47
C LEU A 28 -13.37 9.98 -16.20
N TRP A 29 -12.99 9.22 -17.24
CA TRP A 29 -13.91 8.33 -17.94
C TRP A 29 -14.49 7.27 -17.00
N TRP A 30 -13.66 6.70 -16.11
CA TRP A 30 -14.13 5.74 -15.12
C TRP A 30 -15.18 6.35 -14.20
N TYR A 31 -14.96 7.56 -13.67
CA TYR A 31 -15.95 8.24 -12.82
C TYR A 31 -17.25 8.54 -13.56
N ALA A 32 -17.17 9.04 -14.79
CA ALA A 32 -18.35 9.29 -15.61
C ALA A 32 -19.15 8.00 -15.85
N ARG A 33 -18.46 6.90 -16.21
CA ARG A 33 -19.08 5.59 -16.43
C ARG A 33 -19.68 5.01 -15.14
N ALA A 34 -18.98 5.10 -14.02
CA ALA A 34 -19.45 4.64 -12.71
C ALA A 34 -20.70 5.42 -12.29
N SER A 35 -20.70 6.74 -12.48
CA SER A 35 -21.85 7.61 -12.20
C SER A 35 -23.05 7.27 -13.09
N CYS A 36 -22.87 7.12 -14.40
CA CYS A 36 -23.96 6.74 -15.32
C CYS A 36 -24.59 5.38 -14.98
N LYS A 37 -23.80 4.47 -14.41
CA LYS A 37 -24.26 3.15 -13.98
C LYS A 37 -24.85 3.12 -12.56
N GLY A 38 -24.82 4.25 -11.85
CA GLY A 38 -25.24 4.30 -10.44
C GLY A 38 -24.40 3.37 -9.55
N LEU A 39 -23.10 3.23 -9.85
CA LEU A 39 -22.22 2.34 -9.11
C LEU A 39 -22.09 2.79 -7.66
N GLU A 40 -22.44 1.93 -6.72
CA GLU A 40 -22.32 2.22 -5.30
C GLU A 40 -20.87 2.06 -4.82
N ILE A 41 -20.39 3.06 -4.09
CA ILE A 41 -19.04 3.10 -3.52
C ILE A 41 -19.12 3.26 -2.00
N CYS A 42 -18.06 2.86 -1.31
CA CYS A 42 -17.85 3.16 0.11
C CYS A 42 -16.51 3.88 0.28
N TRP A 43 -16.35 4.58 1.40
CA TRP A 43 -15.07 5.15 1.82
C TRP A 43 -14.95 5.10 3.35
N PRO A 44 -13.73 4.94 3.89
CA PRO A 44 -13.53 4.97 5.33
C PRO A 44 -13.79 6.37 5.89
N VAL A 45 -14.44 6.45 7.06
CA VAL A 45 -14.59 7.71 7.81
C VAL A 45 -13.23 8.25 8.26
N ARG A 46 -12.30 7.35 8.56
CA ARG A 46 -10.92 7.64 8.94
C ARG A 46 -9.97 6.83 8.05
N PRO A 47 -9.58 7.36 6.86
CA PRO A 47 -8.61 6.69 6.00
C PRO A 47 -7.27 6.53 6.72
N ASP A 48 -6.48 5.52 6.30
CA ASP A 48 -5.14 5.29 6.84
C ASP A 48 -4.07 6.24 6.27
N PHE A 49 -4.48 7.21 5.46
CA PHE A 49 -3.61 8.10 4.70
C PHE A 49 -4.12 9.52 4.66
N ASP A 50 -3.19 10.43 4.34
CA ASP A 50 -3.48 11.80 3.96
C ASP A 50 -3.33 12.00 2.47
N PHE A 51 -3.94 13.06 1.95
CA PHE A 51 -3.92 13.42 0.54
C PHE A 51 -2.50 13.44 -0.05
N TYR A 52 -1.55 14.02 0.68
CA TYR A 52 -0.17 14.19 0.22
C TYR A 52 0.65 12.90 0.17
N ASP A 53 0.12 11.79 0.70
CA ASP A 53 0.76 10.47 0.56
C ASP A 53 0.72 9.94 -0.87
N PHE A 54 -0.08 10.57 -1.73
CA PHE A 54 -0.15 10.32 -3.16
C PHE A 54 0.47 11.49 -3.94
N THR A 55 0.92 11.21 -5.16
CA THR A 55 1.46 12.23 -6.05
C THR A 55 0.39 13.15 -6.62
N SER A 56 -0.87 12.68 -6.68
CA SER A 56 -1.99 13.45 -7.24
C SER A 56 -3.30 13.28 -6.45
N PRO A 57 -4.21 14.27 -6.51
CA PRO A 57 -5.56 14.19 -5.95
C PRO A 57 -6.33 12.96 -6.39
N PHE A 58 -6.24 12.64 -7.69
CA PHE A 58 -6.92 11.48 -8.26
C PHE A 58 -6.37 10.17 -7.73
N GLY A 59 -5.07 10.11 -7.46
CA GLY A 59 -4.47 8.96 -6.78
C GLY A 59 -5.01 8.76 -5.37
N ALA A 60 -5.11 9.83 -4.59
CA ALA A 60 -5.71 9.80 -3.26
C ALA A 60 -7.19 9.40 -3.30
N LEU A 61 -7.95 9.93 -4.26
CA LEU A 61 -9.35 9.58 -4.46
C LEU A 61 -9.51 8.11 -4.84
N SER A 62 -8.72 7.59 -5.79
CA SER A 62 -8.74 6.17 -6.16
C SER A 62 -8.44 5.25 -4.99
N ALA A 63 -7.54 5.65 -4.08
CA ALA A 63 -7.24 4.88 -2.87
C ALA A 63 -8.36 4.96 -1.81
N LEU A 64 -9.17 6.03 -1.83
CA LEU A 64 -10.28 6.23 -0.90
C LEU A 64 -11.50 5.37 -1.25
N LEU A 65 -11.69 5.07 -2.54
CA LEU A 65 -12.85 4.34 -3.04
C LEU A 65 -12.74 2.84 -2.79
N VAL A 66 -13.74 2.32 -2.08
CA VAL A 66 -13.87 0.91 -1.70
C VAL A 66 -15.11 0.32 -2.33
N ARG A 67 -15.01 -0.93 -2.78
CA ARG A 67 -16.16 -1.66 -3.28
C ARG A 67 -17.11 -2.05 -2.15
N LYS A 68 -18.40 -1.68 -2.29
CA LYS A 68 -19.45 -1.94 -1.29
C LYS A 68 -19.60 -3.43 -0.93
N ASP A 69 -19.43 -4.33 -1.90
CA ASP A 69 -19.56 -5.77 -1.70
C ASP A 69 -18.43 -6.38 -0.86
N SER A 70 -17.28 -5.71 -0.80
CA SER A 70 -16.07 -6.20 -0.10
C SER A 70 -15.92 -5.67 1.34
N ILE A 71 -16.83 -4.84 1.84
CA ILE A 71 -16.69 -4.22 3.17
C ILE A 71 -16.65 -5.22 4.33
N ARG A 72 -17.15 -6.45 4.09
CA ARG A 72 -17.15 -7.55 5.07
C ARG A 72 -16.00 -8.53 4.88
N ASP A 73 -15.20 -8.38 3.83
CA ASP A 73 -14.02 -9.18 3.61
C ASP A 73 -12.98 -8.90 4.70
N LEU A 74 -11.99 -9.79 4.83
CA LEU A 74 -10.89 -9.63 5.79
C LEU A 74 -10.11 -8.32 5.55
N VAL A 75 -9.97 -7.94 4.27
CA VAL A 75 -9.49 -6.62 3.83
C VAL A 75 -10.43 -6.10 2.75
N PRO A 76 -11.01 -4.89 2.91
CA PRO A 76 -11.84 -4.30 1.86
C PRO A 76 -11.06 -4.08 0.56
N LYS A 77 -11.76 -4.21 -0.57
CA LYS A 77 -11.15 -4.21 -1.90
C LYS A 77 -11.40 -2.91 -2.65
N ARG A 78 -10.42 -2.49 -3.44
CA ARG A 78 -10.54 -1.37 -4.38
C ARG A 78 -11.20 -1.80 -5.69
N PHE A 79 -11.53 -0.82 -6.51
CA PHE A 79 -11.86 -1.02 -7.92
C PHE A 79 -10.57 -1.19 -8.71
N THR A 80 -10.26 -2.41 -9.14
CA THR A 80 -9.00 -2.71 -9.87
C THR A 80 -8.99 -2.14 -11.29
N ASP A 81 -10.17 -1.87 -11.85
CA ASP A 81 -10.39 -1.19 -13.12
C ASP A 81 -10.30 0.34 -13.02
N LEU A 82 -10.22 0.90 -11.81
CA LEU A 82 -9.85 2.30 -11.60
C LEU A 82 -8.32 2.40 -11.48
N PRO A 83 -7.63 3.31 -12.20
CA PRO A 83 -6.18 3.44 -12.10
C PRO A 83 -5.74 3.72 -10.66
N PRO A 84 -4.72 2.99 -10.17
CA PRO A 84 -4.22 3.21 -8.82
C PRO A 84 -3.46 4.54 -8.75
N GLY A 85 -3.54 5.20 -7.59
CA GLY A 85 -2.69 6.33 -7.29
C GLY A 85 -1.23 5.95 -7.08
N PHE A 86 -0.31 6.77 -7.59
CA PHE A 86 1.10 6.65 -7.27
C PHE A 86 1.39 7.23 -5.89
N LEU A 87 2.20 6.51 -5.11
CA LEU A 87 2.63 6.97 -3.79
C LEU A 87 3.73 8.02 -3.90
N ASN A 88 3.66 9.01 -3.01
CA ASN A 88 4.69 10.01 -2.87
C ASN A 88 5.94 9.40 -2.19
N LYS A 89 6.98 9.14 -2.99
CA LYS A 89 8.22 8.50 -2.52
C LYS A 89 8.99 9.30 -1.46
N SER A 90 8.68 10.59 -1.28
CA SER A 90 9.31 11.45 -0.28
C SER A 90 8.59 11.41 1.08
N ARG A 91 7.58 10.54 1.24
CA ARG A 91 6.80 10.40 2.47
C ARG A 91 6.92 9.01 3.07
N VAL A 92 6.63 8.96 4.37
CA VAL A 92 6.56 7.73 5.15
C VAL A 92 5.14 7.17 5.06
N HIS A 93 5.00 5.91 4.63
CA HIS A 93 3.70 5.25 4.55
C HIS A 93 3.53 4.28 5.71
N ILE A 94 2.72 4.67 6.71
CA ILE A 94 2.53 3.88 7.92
C ILE A 94 1.43 2.83 7.71
N ILE A 95 1.70 1.58 8.03
CA ILE A 95 0.70 0.52 8.12
C ILE A 95 0.33 0.34 9.60
N ASN A 96 -0.95 0.49 9.92
CA ASN A 96 -1.47 0.40 11.28
C ASN A 96 -2.91 -0.16 11.28
N GLN A 97 -3.59 -0.12 12.43
CA GLN A 97 -4.96 -0.64 12.57
C GLN A 97 -6.01 0.12 11.75
N LEU A 98 -5.73 1.34 11.26
CA LEU A 98 -6.61 2.05 10.32
C LEU A 98 -6.46 1.49 8.90
N SER A 99 -5.30 0.92 8.56
CA SER A 99 -5.06 0.31 7.26
C SER A 99 -5.92 -0.94 7.06
N PHE A 100 -5.87 -1.85 8.03
CA PHE A 100 -6.70 -3.05 8.11
C PHE A 100 -6.54 -3.67 9.49
N ASP A 101 -7.47 -4.55 9.86
CA ASP A 101 -7.39 -5.30 11.10
C ASP A 101 -6.32 -6.38 11.00
N PHE A 102 -5.25 -6.23 11.78
CA PHE A 102 -4.12 -7.17 11.78
C PHE A 102 -4.53 -8.60 12.14
N TYR A 103 -5.52 -8.79 13.01
CA TYR A 103 -6.02 -10.12 13.36
C TYR A 103 -6.77 -10.77 12.19
N LYS A 104 -7.54 -9.98 11.42
CA LYS A 104 -8.18 -10.48 10.20
C LYS A 104 -7.16 -10.80 9.12
N VAL A 105 -6.15 -9.96 8.94
CA VAL A 105 -5.06 -10.21 7.97
C VAL A 105 -4.23 -11.42 8.34
N GLN A 106 -4.08 -11.75 9.63
CA GLN A 106 -3.42 -12.99 10.05
C GLN A 106 -4.08 -14.25 9.43
N GLN A 107 -5.38 -14.21 9.16
CA GLN A 107 -6.10 -15.32 8.52
C GLN A 107 -5.82 -15.43 7.01
N LEU A 108 -5.31 -14.36 6.38
CA LEU A 108 -4.88 -14.36 4.97
C LEU A 108 -3.43 -14.79 4.78
N LEU A 109 -2.66 -14.99 5.87
CA LEU A 109 -1.22 -15.27 5.74
C LEU A 109 -0.94 -16.61 5.06
N SER A 110 -1.90 -17.55 5.10
CA SER A 110 -1.83 -18.81 4.35
C SER A 110 -1.83 -18.61 2.83
N GLU A 111 -2.37 -17.49 2.32
CA GLU A 111 -2.32 -17.13 0.90
C GLU A 111 -0.90 -16.75 0.46
N PHE A 112 -0.08 -16.26 1.39
CA PHE A 112 1.29 -15.82 1.12
C PHE A 112 2.33 -16.90 1.43
N ARG A 113 2.12 -17.64 2.53
CA ARG A 113 3.03 -18.67 3.03
C ARG A 113 2.26 -19.84 3.60
N GLU A 114 2.40 -21.00 2.97
CA GLU A 114 1.76 -22.24 3.40
C GLU A 114 2.78 -23.14 4.13
N VAL A 115 2.47 -23.47 5.38
CA VAL A 115 3.26 -24.40 6.20
C VAL A 115 2.47 -25.70 6.32
N GLY A 116 2.79 -26.68 5.46
CA GLY A 116 2.11 -27.98 5.47
C GLY A 116 2.68 -28.91 6.54
N PHE A 117 1.81 -29.63 7.27
CA PHE A 117 2.18 -30.55 8.35
C PHE A 117 3.09 -31.72 7.92
N LEU A 118 3.13 -32.03 6.61
CA LEU A 118 3.90 -33.14 6.02
C LEU A 118 4.93 -32.70 4.96
N ARG A 119 5.15 -31.39 4.78
CA ARG A 119 6.09 -30.90 3.76
C ARG A 119 7.53 -31.02 4.27
N LEU A 120 8.17 -32.14 3.94
CA LEU A 120 9.61 -32.38 4.13
C LEU A 120 10.51 -31.29 3.47
N GLN A 121 9.94 -30.48 2.58
CA GLN A 121 10.65 -29.46 1.79
C GLN A 121 10.53 -28.03 2.35
N GLY A 122 9.93 -27.83 3.53
CA GLY A 122 9.79 -26.51 4.15
C GLY A 122 8.57 -25.70 3.67
N PRO A 123 8.47 -24.41 4.05
CA PRO A 123 7.35 -23.55 3.69
C PRO A 123 7.31 -23.25 2.18
N SER A 124 6.10 -23.25 1.61
CA SER A 124 5.87 -22.77 0.24
C SER A 124 5.42 -21.31 0.28
N TYR A 125 5.89 -20.51 -0.68
CA TYR A 125 5.57 -19.09 -0.81
C TYR A 125 4.83 -18.83 -2.12
N SER A 126 3.89 -17.89 -2.08
CA SER A 126 3.28 -17.35 -3.30
C SER A 126 4.34 -16.66 -4.18
N THR A 127 4.13 -16.64 -5.49
CA THR A 127 5.02 -15.89 -6.39
C THR A 127 4.87 -14.39 -6.15
N ILE A 128 5.85 -13.60 -6.61
CA ILE A 128 5.78 -12.14 -6.47
C ILE A 128 4.58 -11.55 -7.20
N GLU A 129 4.20 -12.10 -8.36
CA GLU A 129 3.03 -11.68 -9.12
C GLU A 129 1.72 -11.98 -8.38
N GLN A 130 1.64 -13.13 -7.72
CA GLN A 130 0.49 -13.50 -6.89
C GLN A 130 0.37 -12.56 -5.69
N SER A 131 1.47 -12.33 -4.97
CA SER A 131 1.53 -11.37 -3.86
C SER A 131 1.12 -9.96 -4.31
N LYS A 132 1.67 -9.47 -5.42
CA LYS A 132 1.29 -8.19 -6.03
C LYS A 132 -0.21 -8.15 -6.32
N LYS A 133 -0.76 -9.18 -6.97
CA LYS A 133 -2.19 -9.21 -7.32
C LYS A 133 -3.08 -9.13 -6.07
N ILE A 134 -2.69 -9.80 -4.98
CA ILE A 134 -3.42 -9.73 -3.71
C ILE A 134 -3.36 -8.31 -3.16
N PHE A 135 -2.16 -7.74 -2.98
CA PHE A 135 -2.01 -6.39 -2.43
C PHE A 135 -2.61 -5.29 -3.31
N ASP A 136 -2.57 -5.46 -4.64
CA ASP A 136 -3.21 -4.54 -5.57
C ASP A 136 -4.72 -4.53 -5.41
N SER A 137 -5.33 -5.63 -4.96
CA SER A 137 -6.78 -5.66 -4.72
C SER A 137 -7.21 -4.92 -3.45
N TRP A 138 -6.30 -4.70 -2.51
CA TRP A 138 -6.60 -4.09 -1.21
C TRP A 138 -6.85 -2.59 -1.35
N ALA A 139 -7.87 -2.09 -0.64
CA ALA A 139 -8.17 -0.67 -0.59
C ALA A 139 -7.20 0.12 0.30
N GLY A 140 -7.20 1.44 0.13
CA GLY A 140 -6.38 2.36 0.92
C GLY A 140 -4.93 2.45 0.46
N ARG A 141 -4.13 3.18 1.24
CA ARG A 141 -2.71 3.39 0.95
C ARG A 141 -1.90 2.13 1.21
N SER A 142 -2.25 1.38 2.25
CA SER A 142 -1.54 0.17 2.67
C SER A 142 -1.44 -0.89 1.58
N GLY A 143 -2.53 -1.18 0.85
CA GLY A 143 -2.52 -2.08 -0.30
C GLY A 143 -1.55 -1.65 -1.37
N ARG A 144 -1.57 -0.35 -1.73
CA ARG A 144 -0.64 0.22 -2.71
C ARG A 144 0.81 0.20 -2.24
N ALA A 145 1.06 0.44 -0.95
CA ALA A 145 2.40 0.41 -0.37
C ALA A 145 2.97 -1.01 -0.38
N LEU A 146 2.17 -2.00 0.03
CA LEU A 146 2.57 -3.41 -0.02
C LEU A 146 2.79 -3.89 -1.46
N PHE A 147 1.93 -3.49 -2.39
CA PHE A 147 2.13 -3.76 -3.82
C PHE A 147 3.46 -3.20 -4.33
N ALA A 148 3.74 -1.93 -4.03
CA ALA A 148 4.95 -1.25 -4.52
C ALA A 148 6.22 -1.80 -3.86
N TRP A 149 6.10 -2.27 -2.61
CA TRP A 149 7.20 -2.90 -1.88
C TRP A 149 7.56 -4.28 -2.42
N MET A 150 6.59 -5.04 -2.96
CA MET A 150 6.84 -6.30 -3.66
C MET A 150 7.54 -6.07 -5.01
N ARG A 151 8.81 -5.68 -5.03
CA ARG A 151 9.59 -5.42 -6.24
C ARG A 151 10.51 -6.58 -6.61
N ASN A 152 10.94 -6.62 -7.86
CA ASN A 152 11.89 -7.64 -8.31
C ASN A 152 13.31 -7.32 -7.79
N ASP A 153 13.61 -6.04 -7.59
CA ASP A 153 14.94 -5.51 -7.30
C ASP A 153 14.95 -4.93 -5.87
N TRP A 154 15.53 -5.67 -4.93
CA TRP A 154 15.55 -5.37 -3.50
C TRP A 154 16.73 -4.46 -3.10
N ASP A 155 16.83 -3.31 -3.76
CA ASP A 155 17.89 -2.31 -3.50
C ASP A 155 17.53 -1.35 -2.38
N CYS A 156 18.52 -0.91 -1.60
CA CYS A 156 18.28 0.05 -0.53
C CYS A 156 17.89 1.41 -1.14
N THR A 157 16.64 1.83 -0.96
CA THR A 157 16.15 3.10 -1.52
C THR A 157 16.46 4.31 -0.64
N TYR A 158 16.92 4.08 0.59
CA TYR A 158 17.29 5.11 1.56
C TYR A 158 18.79 5.38 1.53
N SER A 159 19.19 6.64 1.33
CA SER A 159 20.58 7.06 1.21
C SER A 159 21.38 6.91 2.50
N GLY A 160 20.71 6.89 3.66
CA GLY A 160 21.35 6.63 4.96
C GLY A 160 21.74 5.16 5.18
N GLY A 161 21.43 4.28 4.21
CA GLY A 161 21.72 2.85 4.28
C GLY A 161 20.55 2.03 4.82
N CYS A 162 20.67 0.71 4.73
CA CYS A 162 19.64 -0.22 5.16
C CYS A 162 20.23 -1.30 6.05
N ARG A 163 19.40 -1.86 6.93
CA ARG A 163 19.75 -3.06 7.69
C ARG A 163 19.39 -4.30 6.89
N ASN A 164 20.25 -5.31 6.99
CA ASN A 164 20.04 -6.62 6.37
C ASN A 164 19.35 -7.62 7.32
N GLU A 165 19.07 -7.22 8.56
CA GLU A 165 18.42 -8.07 9.57
C GLU A 165 17.13 -7.43 10.13
N PRO A 166 16.03 -8.21 10.25
CA PRO A 166 14.70 -7.71 10.63
C PRO A 166 14.56 -7.32 12.12
N ASN A 167 15.50 -7.69 12.99
CA ASN A 167 15.46 -7.37 14.43
C ASN A 167 16.72 -6.66 14.94
N SER A 168 17.37 -5.84 14.12
CA SER A 168 18.56 -5.10 14.57
C SER A 168 18.19 -4.11 15.69
N LYS A 169 19.13 -3.87 16.61
CA LYS A 169 18.98 -2.89 17.71
C LYS A 169 18.90 -1.43 17.22
N LEU A 170 18.97 -1.20 15.91
CA LEU A 170 18.95 0.12 15.27
C LEU A 170 17.59 0.34 14.57
N PRO A 171 16.58 0.93 15.24
CA PRO A 171 15.30 1.23 14.61
C PRO A 171 15.41 2.31 13.52
N ASN A 172 16.54 3.03 13.48
CA ASN A 172 16.73 4.20 12.63
C ASN A 172 17.14 3.88 11.19
N LEU A 173 17.20 2.59 10.80
CA LEU A 173 17.49 2.20 9.41
C LEU A 173 16.42 1.24 8.87
N PRO A 174 15.96 1.42 7.62
CA PRO A 174 14.96 0.56 7.02
C PRO A 174 15.52 -0.83 6.74
N TYR A 175 14.69 -1.85 6.96
CA TYR A 175 15.04 -3.21 6.57
C TYR A 175 14.84 -3.43 5.09
N LYS A 176 15.87 -3.99 4.47
CA LYS A 176 15.90 -4.35 3.07
C LYS A 176 15.89 -5.89 2.96
N PRO A 177 14.77 -6.51 2.56
CA PRO A 177 14.72 -7.94 2.32
C PRO A 177 15.75 -8.37 1.27
N GLU A 178 16.24 -9.61 1.36
CA GLU A 178 17.12 -10.19 0.32
C GLU A 178 16.32 -10.61 -0.92
N ASP A 179 15.11 -11.11 -0.70
CA ASP A 179 14.21 -11.59 -1.74
C ASP A 179 12.73 -11.45 -1.31
N HIS A 180 11.82 -11.86 -2.20
CA HIS A 180 10.37 -11.82 -1.95
C HIS A 180 9.95 -12.69 -0.75
N LYS A 181 10.64 -13.81 -0.47
CA LYS A 181 10.28 -14.71 0.63
C LYS A 181 10.60 -14.02 1.95
N ARG A 182 11.78 -13.39 2.06
CA ARG A 182 12.18 -12.57 3.21
C ARG A 182 11.26 -11.37 3.41
N ALA A 183 10.76 -10.77 2.34
CA ALA A 183 9.77 -9.71 2.42
C ALA A 183 8.45 -10.23 3.00
N ILE A 184 7.92 -11.34 2.46
CA ILE A 184 6.69 -11.96 3.00
C ILE A 184 6.84 -12.41 4.45
N ASP A 185 7.98 -12.98 4.83
CA ASP A 185 8.28 -13.34 6.21
C ASP A 185 8.25 -12.12 7.14
N GLU A 186 8.84 -11.01 6.70
CA GLU A 186 8.83 -9.77 7.47
C GLU A 186 7.42 -9.20 7.59
N PHE A 187 6.65 -9.20 6.52
CA PHE A 187 5.23 -8.80 6.56
C PHE A 187 4.45 -9.64 7.57
N ILE A 188 4.54 -10.97 7.46
CA ILE A 188 3.89 -11.91 8.38
C ILE A 188 4.31 -11.62 9.82
N ARG A 189 5.62 -11.39 10.06
CA ARG A 189 6.13 -11.08 11.40
C ARG A 189 5.56 -9.76 11.94
N LEU A 190 5.52 -8.70 11.13
CA LEU A 190 5.02 -7.39 11.52
C LEU A 190 3.52 -7.43 11.85
N ILE A 191 2.73 -8.13 11.03
CA ILE A 191 1.30 -8.40 11.29
C ILE A 191 1.14 -9.30 12.53
N GLY A 192 1.99 -10.31 12.70
CA GLY A 192 2.01 -11.21 13.85
C GLY A 192 2.26 -10.49 15.18
N LEU A 193 3.12 -9.47 15.18
CA LEU A 193 3.40 -8.63 16.34
C LEU A 193 2.31 -7.60 16.64
N SER A 194 1.35 -7.44 15.73
CA SER A 194 0.31 -6.42 15.80
C SER A 194 0.83 -5.00 16.01
N ARG A 195 2.02 -4.67 15.50
CA ARG A 195 2.67 -3.36 15.68
C ARG A 195 2.60 -2.53 14.40
N PRO A 196 2.34 -1.22 14.48
CA PRO A 196 2.51 -0.33 13.35
C PRO A 196 3.93 -0.37 12.80
N PHE A 197 4.05 -0.26 11.48
CA PHE A 197 5.33 -0.20 10.79
C PHE A 197 5.25 0.74 9.60
N ALA A 198 6.39 1.22 9.11
CA ALA A 198 6.44 2.12 7.96
C ALA A 198 7.04 1.45 6.72
N ILE A 199 6.58 1.88 5.55
CA ILE A 199 7.16 1.57 4.24
C ILE A 199 7.66 2.87 3.63
N THR A 200 8.87 2.85 3.07
CA THR A 200 9.50 3.98 2.41
C THR A 200 10.00 3.59 1.03
N PHE A 201 10.01 4.52 0.08
CA PHE A 201 10.40 4.28 -1.32
C PHE A 201 11.51 5.21 -1.80
N GLY A 202 12.24 5.82 -0.87
CA GLY A 202 13.22 6.84 -1.13
C GLY A 202 13.70 7.52 0.16
N ASN A 203 14.35 8.67 -0.01
CA ASN A 203 14.79 9.48 1.11
C ASN A 203 13.61 10.18 1.78
N VAL A 204 13.48 9.97 3.08
CA VAL A 204 12.47 10.60 3.92
C VAL A 204 13.15 11.31 5.09
N THR A 205 12.62 12.48 5.45
CA THR A 205 13.09 13.31 6.57
C THR A 205 11.87 13.89 7.30
N PRO A 206 11.74 13.66 8.63
CA PRO A 206 12.64 12.89 9.48
C PRO A 206 12.54 11.37 9.23
N ALA A 207 13.59 10.64 9.63
CA ALA A 207 13.58 9.18 9.67
C ALA A 207 12.59 8.67 10.73
N PRO A 208 11.67 7.76 10.38
CA PRO A 208 10.85 7.03 11.32
C PRO A 208 11.59 6.41 12.50
N ASN A 209 10.99 6.56 13.67
CA ASN A 209 11.47 5.96 14.93
C ASN A 209 10.83 4.59 15.22
N MET A 210 10.34 3.90 14.19
CA MET A 210 9.58 2.65 14.30
C MET A 210 10.16 1.58 13.39
N MET A 211 9.62 0.36 13.45
CA MET A 211 9.99 -0.64 12.45
C MET A 211 9.57 -0.17 11.07
N TRP A 212 10.51 -0.19 10.15
CA TRP A 212 10.27 0.23 8.77
C TRP A 212 11.09 -0.55 7.78
N ILE A 213 10.55 -0.61 6.57
CA ILE A 213 11.03 -1.38 5.43
C ILE A 213 11.15 -0.47 4.20
N CYS A 214 12.04 -0.86 3.29
CA CYS A 214 12.28 -0.15 2.04
C CYS A 214 12.37 -1.11 0.84
#